data_AF-A0A0R3TL42-F1
#
_entry.id   AF-A0A0R3TL42-F1
#
_cell.length_a   1.000
_cell.length_b   1.000
_cell.length_c   1.000
_cell.angle_alpha   90.00
_cell.angle_beta   90.00
_cell.angle_gamma   90.00
#
_symmetry.space_group_name_H-M   'P 1'
#
loop_
_entity.id
_entity.type
_entity.pdbx_description
1 polymer ?
#
loop_
_entity_poly.entity_id
_entity_poly.type
_entity_poly.pdbx_seq_one_letter_code
_entity_poly.pdbx_strand_id
1 'polypeptide(L)' 'MANNGPDSNGSQFFITYSKQTMLDMKYSIFGKLVHRKYLSVLLLLLIFQMAAVLNSYH' A
#
# COMPACT_ATOMS: atom_id res chain seq x y z
N MET A 1 4.53 -0.67 -7.81
CA MET A 1 4.87 0.77 -7.76
C MET A 1 3.63 1.52 -8.18
N ALA A 2 3.33 2.70 -7.64
CA ALA A 2 2.18 3.49 -8.10
C ALA A 2 2.50 4.10 -9.47
N ASN A 3 1.51 4.15 -10.36
CA ASN A 3 1.63 4.71 -11.70
C ASN A 3 0.27 5.26 -12.19
N ASN A 4 0.30 6.06 -13.26
CA ASN A 4 -0.88 6.64 -13.92
C ASN A 4 -1.11 6.01 -15.31
N GLY A 5 -0.67 4.76 -15.51
CA GLY A 5 -0.68 4.07 -16.80
C GLY A 5 0.60 3.29 -17.07
N PRO A 6 0.64 2.47 -18.14
CA PRO A 6 1.83 1.70 -18.52
C PRO A 6 3.08 2.59 -18.62
N ASP A 7 4.22 2.08 -18.15
CA ASP A 7 5.53 2.74 -18.23
C ASP A 7 5.64 4.12 -17.56
N SER A 8 4.70 4.48 -16.67
CA SER A 8 4.70 5.74 -15.92
C SER A 8 5.11 5.59 -14.45
N ASN A 9 5.97 4.62 -14.14
CA ASN A 9 6.47 4.40 -12.78
C ASN A 9 7.40 5.56 -12.36
N GLY A 10 7.05 6.26 -11.28
CA GLY A 10 7.90 7.26 -10.62
C GLY A 10 8.53 6.72 -9.33
N SER A 11 8.67 7.57 -8.31
CA SER A 11 9.15 7.17 -6.97
C SER A 11 8.04 6.74 -6.01
N GLN A 12 6.77 6.89 -6.41
CA GLN A 12 5.64 6.55 -5.57
C GLN A 12 5.45 5.03 -5.49
N PHE A 13 5.24 4.53 -4.27
CA PHE A 13 4.97 3.14 -4.00
C PHE A 13 3.84 2.98 -2.98
N PHE A 14 3.28 1.78 -2.92
CA PHE A 14 2.27 1.40 -1.94
C PHE A 14 2.55 -0.01 -1.44
N ILE A 15 1.99 -0.33 -0.29
CA ILE A 15 2.12 -1.64 0.36
C ILE A 15 0.71 -2.22 0.49
N THR A 16 0.51 -3.46 0.07
CA THR A 16 -0.77 -4.16 0.26
C THR A 16 -0.78 -4.91 1.59
N TYR A 17 -1.92 -4.88 2.27
CA TYR A 17 -2.13 -5.58 3.54
C TYR A 17 -2.65 -7.02 3.37
N SER A 18 -3.17 -7.31 2.18
CA SER A 18 -3.69 -8.61 1.77
C SER A 18 -3.31 -8.88 0.31
N LYS A 19 -3.57 -10.11 -0.16
CA LYS A 19 -3.42 -10.46 -1.58
C LYS A 19 -4.41 -9.63 -2.40
N GLN A 20 -3.93 -9.00 -3.46
CA GLN A 20 -4.72 -8.16 -4.36
C GLN A 20 -4.49 -8.61 -5.81
N THR A 21 -5.13 -9.71 -6.21
CA THR A 21 -4.97 -10.32 -7.55
C THR A 21 -5.38 -9.38 -8.69
N MET A 22 -6.26 -8.41 -8.40
CA MET A 22 -6.71 -7.38 -9.35
C MET A 22 -5.59 -6.42 -9.79
N LEU A 23 -4.48 -6.39 -9.05
CA LEU A 23 -3.31 -5.54 -9.30
C LEU A 23 -2.21 -6.28 -10.06
N ASP A 24 -2.36 -7.60 -10.23
CA ASP A 24 -1.38 -8.42 -10.94
C ASP A 24 -1.24 -7.91 -12.38
N MET A 25 0.00 -7.87 -12.86
CA MET A 25 0.39 -7.35 -14.19
C MET A 25 0.07 -5.85 -14.44
N LYS A 26 -0.60 -5.14 -13.52
CA LYS A 26 -0.85 -3.69 -13.62
C LYS A 26 0.23 -2.85 -12.94
N TYR A 27 0.80 -3.37 -11.86
CA TYR A 27 1.80 -2.68 -11.06
C TYR A 27 3.01 -3.58 -10.79
N SER A 28 4.21 -3.02 -10.98
CA SER A 28 5.46 -3.76 -10.72
C SER A 28 5.66 -4.01 -9.22
N ILE A 29 5.86 -5.27 -8.84
CA ILE A 29 6.24 -5.66 -7.47
C ILE A 29 7.76 -5.61 -7.37
N PHE A 30 8.29 -4.86 -6.40
CA PHE A 30 9.74 -4.70 -6.21
C PHE A 30 10.21 -5.17 -4.82
N GLY A 31 9.31 -5.69 -3.98
CA GLY A 31 9.66 -6.16 -2.64
C GLY A 31 8.50 -6.83 -1.90
N LYS A 32 8.83 -7.56 -0.84
CA LYS A 32 7.87 -8.17 0.09
C LYS A 32 8.34 -7.99 1.53
N LEU A 33 7.40 -7.96 2.47
CA LEU A 33 7.74 -7.94 3.89
C LEU A 33 8.40 -9.27 4.30
N VAL A 34 9.63 -9.20 4.78
CA VAL A 34 10.41 -10.40 5.15
C VAL A 34 10.13 -10.91 6.57
N HIS A 35 9.69 -10.04 7.49
CA HIS A 35 9.44 -10.42 8.88
C HIS A 35 8.08 -9.93 9.38
N ARG A 36 7.33 -10.82 10.04
CA ARG A 36 6.02 -10.52 10.64
C ARG A 36 6.07 -9.41 11.69
N LYS A 37 7.21 -9.18 12.36
CA LYS A 37 7.36 -8.09 13.34
C LYS A 37 7.02 -6.71 12.76
N TYR A 38 7.24 -6.49 11.47
CA TYR A 38 6.92 -5.23 10.81
C TYR A 38 5.45 -5.12 10.37
N LEU A 39 4.68 -6.21 10.44
CA LEU A 39 3.27 -6.21 10.07
C LEU A 39 2.43 -5.39 11.06
N SER A 40 2.79 -5.39 12.35
CA SER A 40 2.11 -4.56 13.35
C SER A 40 2.31 -3.07 13.09
N VAL A 41 3.49 -2.66 12.63
CA VAL A 41 3.78 -1.27 12.25
C VAL A 41 2.93 -0.85 11.05
N LEU A 42 2.81 -1.71 10.04
CA LEU A 42 1.93 -1.47 8.90
C LEU A 42 0.46 -1.39 9.33
N LEU A 43 0.00 -2.29 10.18
CA LEU A 43 -1.39 -2.28 10.67
C LEU A 43 -1.70 -1.03 11.49
N LEU A 44 -0.75 -0.55 12.30
CA LEU A 44 -0.88 0.71 13.03
C LEU A 44 -1.01 1.92 12.09
N LEU A 45 -0.20 1.96 11.03
CA LEU A 45 -0.31 3.00 10.00
C LEU A 45 -1.68 2.97 9.31
N LEU A 46 -2.24 1.79 9.04
CA LEU A 46 -3.58 1.66 8.47
C LEU A 46 -4.65 2.23 9.41
N ILE A 47 -4.61 1.89 10.70
CA ILE A 47 -5.56 2.40 11.69
C ILE A 47 -5.48 3.93 11.78
N PHE A 48 -4.27 4.50 11.75
CA PHE A 48 -4.09 5.95 11.75
C PHE A 48 -4.66 6.63 10.50
N GLN A 49 -4.47 6.04 9.31
CA GLN A 49 -5.06 6.54 8.07
C GLN A 49 -6.59 6.51 8.12
N MET A 50 -7.19 5.42 8.63
CA MET A 50 -8.65 5.32 8.79
C MET A 50 -9.19 6.33 9.81
N ALA A 51 -8.48 6.55 10.92
CA ALA A 51 -8.84 7.56 11.91
C ALA A 51 -8.76 9.00 11.34
N ALA A 52 -7.74 9.30 10.55
CA ALA A 52 -7.61 10.58 9.86
C ALA A 52 -8.75 10.81 8.84
N VAL A 53 -9.13 9.77 8.10
CA VAL A 53 -10.28 9.80 7.19
C VAL A 53 -11.58 10.06 7.95
N LEU A 54 -11.83 9.36 9.06
CA LEU A 54 -13.01 9.57 9.91
C LEU A 54 -13.09 10.99 10.48
N ASN A 55 -11.96 11.56 10.91
CA ASN A 55 -11.91 12.92 11.46
C ASN A 55 -12.07 14.02 10.37
N SER A 56 -11.99 13.64 9.09
CA SER A 56 -12.16 14.56 7.95
C SER A 56 -13.60 14.56 7.42
N TYR A 57 -14.50 13.76 8.00
CA TYR A 57 -15.94 13.75 7.69
C TYR A 57 -16.76 14.69 8.62
N HIS A 58 -16.08 15.55 9.37
CA HIS A 58 -16.65 16.71 10.06
C HIS A 58 -16.40 17.98 9.25
#